data_AF-A0A1F4JNM9-F1
#
_entry.id   AF-A0A1F4JNM9-F1
#
_cell.length_a   1.000
_cell.length_b   1.000
_cell.length_c   1.000
_cell.angle_alpha   90.00
_cell.angle_beta   90.00
_cell.angle_gamma   90.00
#
_symmetry.space_group_name_H-M   'P 1'
#
loop_
_entity.id
_entity.type
_entity.pdbx_description
1 polymer ?
#
loop_
_entity_poly.entity_id
_entity_poly.type
_entity_poly.pdbx_seq_one_letter_code
_entity_poly.pdbx_strand_id
1 'polypeptide(L)'
;MSATIKLPYRTRLILAALAVFTFFMMGMNAHAADAVDGVSTAKTAKAANTTLSEDDKKCLECHAKPKLEKILADGKKLSLYVKPKAFADSVHNSEGCEGCHSDIDAESHGKEIKTVANKRAQSVEMMETCRDCHKKAFKQYEDSVHSALLQEGNDKAPLCSSCHNPHATPISKNAAADHVEPVTCNKCHEKIAKAYATSVHGVAEGDEALSCADCHRTHNVKAAGLGEHLKKECLSCHKDTVATHKVWLPNTGRHLEAVSCAACHSPDAKRRVNLRFFEARTPQTDTEKVGVPQFTRLANAADGANGSGLDSRALWSLLQEFSSDVPGGKTVLRGRLEVHTGAEAHQMADKSKAIKECDTCHRAGAESFQSVMVSMTGPDGRLLRHDAKKGILNSAGSIESVGGFYAIGSTRIKVLDILLVLTLAAGIGIPIAHFSLRWIFRRSREKQAAMAAVSPGDGKAFPNDRRSSDNPPN
;
A
#
# COMPACT_ATOMS: atom_id res chain seq x y z
N MET A 1 -49.64 49.69 -23.28
CA MET A 1 -48.74 50.25 -22.25
C MET A 1 -48.15 49.09 -21.44
N SER A 2 -46.98 48.58 -21.83
CA SER A 2 -46.25 47.55 -21.07
C SER A 2 -44.99 48.17 -20.50
N ALA A 3 -44.95 48.33 -19.18
CA ALA A 3 -43.78 48.81 -18.45
C ALA A 3 -42.78 47.66 -18.29
N THR A 4 -41.63 47.76 -18.95
CA THR A 4 -40.51 46.82 -18.79
C THR A 4 -39.66 47.27 -17.61
N ILE A 5 -39.79 46.58 -16.47
CA ILE A 5 -38.95 46.81 -15.29
C ILE A 5 -37.56 46.19 -15.54
N LYS A 6 -36.54 47.03 -15.70
CA LYS A 6 -35.13 46.60 -15.76
C LYS A 6 -34.58 46.40 -14.35
N LEU A 7 -34.43 45.14 -13.93
CA LEU A 7 -33.73 44.78 -12.68
C LEU A 7 -32.20 44.89 -12.81
N PRO A 8 -31.49 45.28 -11.73
CA PRO A 8 -30.03 45.44 -11.73
C PRO A 8 -29.28 44.11 -11.85
N TYR A 9 -28.06 44.19 -12.39
CA TYR A 9 -27.23 43.05 -12.85
C TYR A 9 -26.96 41.98 -11.76
N ARG A 10 -26.82 42.39 -10.49
CA ARG A 10 -26.61 41.46 -9.36
C ARG A 10 -27.84 40.59 -9.06
N THR A 11 -29.05 41.08 -9.31
CA THR A 11 -30.28 40.32 -9.10
C THR A 11 -30.52 39.30 -10.21
N ARG A 12 -30.03 39.59 -11.43
CA ARG A 12 -30.03 38.63 -12.56
C ARG A 12 -29.06 37.48 -12.34
N LEU A 13 -27.92 37.71 -11.69
CA LEU A 13 -26.94 36.66 -11.34
C LEU A 13 -27.45 35.71 -10.24
N ILE A 14 -28.20 36.22 -9.25
CA ILE A 14 -28.75 35.39 -8.18
C ILE A 14 -29.94 34.53 -8.68
N LEU A 15 -30.77 35.08 -9.58
CA LEU A 15 -31.85 34.31 -10.21
C LEU A 15 -31.34 33.27 -11.23
N ALA A 16 -30.23 33.54 -11.93
CA ALA A 16 -29.57 32.55 -12.78
C ALA A 16 -28.90 31.43 -11.96
N ALA A 17 -28.34 31.73 -10.79
CA ALA A 17 -27.76 30.73 -9.89
C ALA A 17 -28.81 29.82 -9.24
N LEU A 18 -30.03 30.31 -8.99
CA LEU A 18 -31.13 29.52 -8.45
C LEU A 18 -31.82 28.62 -9.51
N ALA A 19 -31.76 28.98 -10.79
CA ALA A 19 -32.31 28.15 -11.89
C ALA A 19 -31.36 27.00 -12.30
N VAL A 20 -30.06 27.13 -12.08
CA VAL A 20 -29.07 26.05 -12.33
C VAL A 20 -29.08 25.01 -11.19
N PHE A 21 -29.48 25.42 -9.97
CA PHE A 21 -29.51 24.50 -8.82
C PHE A 21 -30.79 23.62 -8.77
N THR A 22 -31.89 24.04 -9.41
CA THR A 22 -33.12 23.23 -9.51
C THR A 22 -33.13 22.27 -10.71
N PHE A 23 -32.26 22.46 -11.71
CA PHE A 23 -32.14 21.53 -12.84
C PHE A 23 -31.15 20.37 -12.61
N PHE A 24 -30.31 20.44 -11.57
CA PHE A 24 -29.36 19.36 -11.22
C PHE A 24 -29.92 18.36 -10.20
N MET A 25 -31.06 18.64 -9.57
CA MET A 25 -31.72 17.75 -8.60
C MET A 25 -32.89 16.92 -9.18
N MET A 26 -33.13 17.02 -10.50
CA MET A 26 -34.19 16.28 -11.20
C MET A 26 -33.69 15.32 -12.29
N GLY A 27 -32.37 15.10 -12.38
CA GLY A 27 -31.72 14.24 -13.37
C GLY A 27 -31.06 12.96 -12.83
N MET A 28 -31.26 12.60 -11.55
CA MET A 28 -30.64 11.42 -10.92
C MET A 28 -31.67 10.48 -10.29
N ASN A 29 -32.80 10.24 -10.96
CA ASN A 29 -33.76 9.21 -10.58
C ASN A 29 -34.36 8.54 -11.82
N ALA A 30 -33.52 7.86 -12.60
CA ALA A 30 -33.95 6.87 -13.59
C ALA A 30 -32.74 6.03 -14.02
N HIS A 31 -32.33 5.07 -13.19
CA HIS A 31 -31.66 3.81 -13.55
C HIS A 31 -31.32 3.04 -12.25
N ALA A 32 -32.36 2.66 -11.51
CA ALA A 32 -32.24 1.71 -10.41
C ALA A 32 -33.62 1.07 -10.14
N ALA A 33 -34.19 0.42 -11.15
CA ALA A 33 -35.33 -0.48 -10.99
C ALA A 33 -35.44 -1.30 -12.28
N ASP A 34 -34.58 -2.33 -12.40
CA ASP A 34 -34.81 -3.53 -13.22
C ASP A 34 -33.60 -4.46 -13.03
N ALA A 35 -33.69 -5.30 -11.98
CA ALA A 35 -33.07 -6.62 -11.84
C ALA A 35 -33.11 -7.07 -10.36
N VAL A 36 -34.30 -7.08 -9.76
CA VAL A 36 -34.58 -7.80 -8.51
C VAL A 36 -35.75 -8.78 -8.72
N ASP A 37 -35.76 -9.43 -9.89
CA ASP A 37 -36.50 -10.68 -10.09
C ASP A 37 -35.53 -11.73 -10.60
N GLY A 38 -34.72 -12.16 -9.65
CA GLY A 38 -33.73 -13.21 -9.81
C GLY A 38 -33.56 -13.94 -8.49
N VAL A 39 -34.67 -14.20 -7.78
CA VAL A 39 -34.76 -15.45 -7.02
C VAL A 39 -34.63 -16.54 -8.08
N SER A 40 -33.39 -16.86 -8.42
CA SER A 40 -33.03 -18.21 -8.83
C SER A 40 -33.65 -19.04 -7.73
N THR A 41 -34.76 -19.71 -8.05
CA THR A 41 -35.15 -20.91 -7.35
C THR A 41 -33.84 -21.65 -7.17
N ALA A 42 -33.42 -21.78 -5.90
CA ALA A 42 -32.29 -22.59 -5.57
C ALA A 42 -32.63 -23.93 -6.22
N LYS A 43 -31.95 -24.23 -7.33
CA LYS A 43 -31.98 -25.54 -7.95
C LYS A 43 -31.54 -26.40 -6.79
N THR A 44 -32.50 -27.09 -6.19
CA THR A 44 -32.33 -27.91 -5.00
C THR A 44 -31.04 -28.65 -5.23
N ALA A 45 -30.03 -28.36 -4.41
CA ALA A 45 -28.74 -29.00 -4.49
C ALA A 45 -29.05 -30.50 -4.42
N LYS A 46 -28.96 -31.16 -5.57
CA LYS A 46 -29.19 -32.58 -5.71
C LYS A 46 -28.33 -33.21 -4.63
N ALA A 47 -28.93 -33.99 -3.73
CA ALA A 47 -28.21 -34.69 -2.68
C ALA A 47 -26.96 -35.28 -3.32
N ALA A 48 -25.78 -34.88 -2.82
CA ALA A 48 -24.53 -35.34 -3.36
C ALA A 48 -24.59 -36.86 -3.34
N ASN A 49 -24.58 -37.48 -4.52
CA ASN A 49 -24.49 -38.92 -4.62
C ASN A 49 -23.11 -39.25 -4.06
N THR A 50 -23.06 -39.75 -2.83
CA THR A 50 -21.86 -40.32 -2.21
C THR A 50 -21.56 -41.72 -2.77
N THR A 51 -22.35 -42.16 -3.74
CA THR A 51 -22.16 -43.41 -4.48
C THR A 51 -21.18 -43.18 -5.62
N LEU A 52 -20.08 -43.92 -5.61
CA LEU A 52 -19.10 -43.98 -6.71
C LEU A 52 -19.75 -44.56 -7.98
N SER A 53 -19.37 -44.03 -9.15
CA SER A 53 -19.78 -44.61 -10.43
C SER A 53 -19.18 -46.01 -10.64
N GLU A 54 -19.77 -46.81 -11.53
CA GLU A 54 -19.21 -48.13 -11.86
C GLU A 54 -17.82 -48.02 -12.50
N ASP A 55 -17.55 -46.94 -13.25
CA ASP A 55 -16.24 -46.72 -13.87
C ASP A 55 -15.18 -46.29 -12.85
N ASP A 56 -15.54 -45.46 -11.86
CA ASP A 56 -14.64 -45.12 -10.75
C ASP A 56 -14.30 -46.35 -9.88
N LYS A 57 -15.27 -47.26 -9.69
CA LYS A 57 -15.03 -48.51 -8.96
C LYS A 57 -13.96 -49.36 -9.66
N LYS A 58 -13.97 -49.46 -10.99
CA LYS A 58 -12.93 -50.17 -11.77
C LYS A 58 -11.55 -49.57 -11.52
N CYS A 59 -11.42 -48.25 -11.55
CA CYS A 59 -10.16 -47.57 -11.24
C CYS A 59 -9.68 -47.92 -9.82
N LEU A 60 -10.59 -47.94 -8.86
CA LEU A 60 -10.31 -48.21 -7.45
C LEU A 60 -9.98 -49.69 -7.15
N GLU A 61 -10.27 -50.65 -8.04
CA GLU A 61 -9.82 -52.05 -7.87
C GLU A 61 -8.29 -52.16 -7.72
N CYS A 62 -7.56 -51.24 -8.36
CA CYS A 62 -6.11 -51.11 -8.21
C CYS A 62 -5.74 -49.92 -7.32
N HIS A 63 -6.31 -48.74 -7.54
CA HIS A 63 -5.90 -47.51 -6.84
C HIS A 63 -6.33 -47.45 -5.37
N ALA A 64 -7.22 -48.31 -4.90
CA ALA A 64 -7.53 -48.43 -3.48
C ALA A 64 -6.52 -49.26 -2.67
N LYS A 65 -5.44 -49.75 -3.29
CA LYS A 65 -4.41 -50.54 -2.60
C LYS A 65 -3.39 -49.61 -1.91
N PRO A 66 -3.24 -49.62 -0.57
CA PRO A 66 -2.41 -48.65 0.16
C PRO A 66 -0.91 -48.65 -0.21
N LYS A 67 -0.41 -49.75 -0.79
CA LYS A 67 0.99 -49.91 -1.20
C LYS A 67 1.20 -49.72 -2.71
N LEU A 68 0.18 -49.24 -3.44
CA LEU A 68 0.34 -48.96 -4.86
C LEU A 68 1.21 -47.71 -5.05
N GLU A 69 2.36 -47.90 -5.67
CA GLU A 69 3.37 -46.86 -5.83
C GLU A 69 4.03 -46.99 -7.21
N LYS A 70 4.51 -45.86 -7.73
CA LYS A 70 5.35 -45.77 -8.93
C LYS A 70 6.72 -45.24 -8.57
N ILE A 71 7.77 -45.83 -9.14
CA ILE A 71 9.13 -45.27 -9.07
C ILE A 71 9.25 -44.21 -10.15
N LEU A 72 9.66 -43.00 -9.75
CA LEU A 72 9.85 -41.85 -10.61
C LEU A 72 11.28 -41.84 -11.20
N ALA A 73 11.52 -41.02 -12.22
CA ALA A 73 12.85 -40.92 -12.83
C ALA A 73 13.92 -40.42 -11.84
N ASP A 74 13.53 -39.62 -10.84
CA ASP A 74 14.40 -39.18 -9.74
C ASP A 74 14.63 -40.25 -8.65
N GLY A 75 14.16 -41.48 -8.87
CA GLY A 75 14.30 -42.62 -7.95
C GLY A 75 13.34 -42.59 -6.76
N LYS A 76 12.55 -41.52 -6.58
CA LYS A 76 11.58 -41.45 -5.49
C LYS A 76 10.32 -42.24 -5.81
N LYS A 77 9.60 -42.62 -4.77
CA LYS A 77 8.31 -43.31 -4.88
C LYS A 77 7.16 -42.30 -4.82
N LEU A 78 6.23 -42.41 -5.76
CA LEU A 78 4.97 -41.71 -5.77
C LEU A 78 3.85 -42.68 -5.41
N SER A 79 3.13 -42.39 -4.33
CA SER A 79 1.91 -43.14 -4.00
C SER A 79 0.83 -42.88 -5.06
N LEU A 80 0.22 -43.95 -5.54
CA LEU A 80 -0.94 -43.93 -6.42
C LEU A 80 -2.22 -44.30 -5.68
N TYR A 81 -2.14 -44.39 -4.35
CA TYR A 81 -3.26 -44.78 -3.51
C TYR A 81 -4.30 -43.66 -3.40
N VAL A 82 -5.56 -44.02 -3.63
CA VAL A 82 -6.74 -43.19 -3.42
C VAL A 82 -7.64 -43.91 -2.41
N LYS A 83 -8.02 -43.23 -1.32
CA LYS A 83 -8.91 -43.79 -0.31
C LYS A 83 -10.36 -43.74 -0.82
N PRO A 84 -11.04 -44.88 -1.10
CA PRO A 84 -12.34 -44.88 -1.77
C PRO A 84 -13.39 -44.01 -1.09
N LYS A 85 -13.51 -44.15 0.24
CA LYS A 85 -14.46 -43.35 1.01
C LYS A 85 -14.14 -41.85 0.97
N ALA A 86 -12.87 -41.46 1.01
CA ALA A 86 -12.51 -40.04 0.98
C ALA A 86 -12.83 -39.40 -0.38
N PHE A 87 -12.64 -40.16 -1.47
CA PHE A 87 -13.02 -39.70 -2.81
C PHE A 87 -14.54 -39.65 -2.97
N ALA A 88 -15.26 -40.70 -2.54
CA ALA A 88 -16.72 -40.75 -2.58
C ALA A 88 -17.39 -39.60 -1.81
N ASP A 89 -16.77 -39.16 -0.70
CA ASP A 89 -17.22 -38.03 0.11
C ASP A 89 -16.70 -36.67 -0.41
N SER A 90 -15.95 -36.65 -1.52
CA SER A 90 -15.35 -35.44 -2.08
C SER A 90 -16.28 -34.69 -3.03
N VAL A 91 -16.12 -33.36 -3.10
CA VAL A 91 -16.80 -32.51 -4.11
C VAL A 91 -16.52 -32.92 -5.55
N HIS A 92 -15.39 -33.58 -5.81
CA HIS A 92 -15.01 -34.02 -7.14
C HIS A 92 -15.54 -35.41 -7.51
N ASN A 93 -16.25 -36.11 -6.60
CA ASN A 93 -16.84 -37.42 -6.92
C ASN A 93 -17.77 -37.35 -8.15
N SER A 94 -18.46 -36.22 -8.35
CA SER A 94 -19.37 -36.06 -9.49
C SER A 94 -18.68 -35.98 -10.85
N GLU A 95 -17.39 -35.63 -10.89
CA GLU A 95 -16.61 -35.55 -12.13
C GLU A 95 -16.00 -36.90 -12.51
N GLY A 96 -15.91 -37.84 -11.55
CA GLY A 96 -15.23 -39.11 -11.72
C GLY A 96 -13.72 -38.97 -11.91
N CYS A 97 -13.04 -40.11 -12.08
CA CYS A 97 -11.59 -40.16 -12.28
C CYS A 97 -11.20 -39.53 -13.62
N GLU A 98 -11.90 -39.88 -14.70
CA GLU A 98 -11.61 -39.42 -16.08
C GLU A 98 -11.88 -37.93 -16.28
N GLY A 99 -12.79 -37.32 -15.51
CA GLY A 99 -13.06 -35.88 -15.57
C GLY A 99 -11.83 -35.03 -15.23
N CYS A 100 -10.92 -35.55 -14.38
CA CYS A 100 -9.65 -34.91 -14.07
C CYS A 100 -8.45 -35.58 -14.75
N HIS A 101 -8.51 -36.90 -14.93
CA HIS A 101 -7.48 -37.68 -15.60
C HIS A 101 -7.85 -37.96 -17.06
N SER A 102 -8.12 -36.90 -17.82
CA SER A 102 -8.62 -36.96 -19.20
C SER A 102 -7.65 -37.61 -20.19
N ASP A 103 -6.36 -37.64 -19.88
CA ASP A 103 -5.32 -38.27 -20.72
C ASP A 103 -5.22 -39.79 -20.50
N ILE A 104 -6.10 -40.38 -19.71
CA ILE A 104 -6.14 -41.83 -19.48
C ILE A 104 -7.03 -42.49 -20.53
N ASP A 105 -6.44 -43.42 -21.28
CA ASP A 105 -7.18 -44.43 -22.03
C ASP A 105 -7.32 -45.70 -21.18
N ALA A 106 -8.55 -46.07 -20.84
CA ALA A 106 -8.84 -47.18 -19.93
C ALA A 106 -8.29 -48.53 -20.43
N GLU A 107 -8.17 -48.71 -21.74
CA GLU A 107 -7.71 -49.97 -22.35
C GLU A 107 -6.18 -50.14 -22.27
N SER A 108 -5.43 -49.04 -22.36
CA SER A 108 -3.96 -49.01 -22.32
C SER A 108 -3.38 -48.57 -20.96
N HIS A 109 -4.22 -48.09 -20.04
CA HIS A 109 -3.77 -47.61 -18.73
C HIS A 109 -2.99 -48.68 -17.96
N GLY A 110 -1.75 -48.33 -17.56
CA GLY A 110 -0.85 -49.24 -16.84
C GLY A 110 -0.05 -50.20 -17.73
N LYS A 111 -0.32 -50.27 -19.05
CA LYS A 111 0.47 -51.06 -20.01
C LYS A 111 1.69 -50.29 -20.52
N GLU A 112 1.52 -48.99 -20.76
CA GLU A 112 2.62 -48.10 -21.13
C GLU A 112 3.13 -47.34 -19.91
N ILE A 113 4.40 -47.52 -19.58
CA ILE A 113 5.03 -46.81 -18.47
C ILE A 113 5.48 -45.43 -18.97
N LYS A 114 4.58 -44.43 -18.86
CA LYS A 114 5.01 -43.02 -19.00
C LYS A 114 6.06 -42.71 -17.93
N THR A 115 7.16 -42.09 -18.36
CA THR A 115 8.22 -41.65 -17.44
C THR A 115 7.80 -40.34 -16.81
N VAL A 116 7.65 -40.35 -15.49
CA VAL A 116 7.36 -39.13 -14.71
C VAL A 116 8.66 -38.67 -14.08
N ALA A 117 9.10 -37.46 -14.42
CA ALA A 117 10.39 -36.94 -13.99
C ALA A 117 10.51 -36.90 -12.45
N ASN A 118 9.55 -36.23 -11.81
CA ASN A 118 9.43 -36.15 -10.35
C ASN A 118 8.01 -35.71 -9.96
N LYS A 119 7.68 -35.80 -8.66
CA LYS A 119 6.34 -35.45 -8.13
C LYS A 119 5.94 -34.00 -8.42
N ARG A 120 6.90 -33.08 -8.40
CA ARG A 120 6.64 -31.65 -8.61
C ARG A 120 6.22 -31.40 -10.06
N ALA A 121 6.97 -31.91 -11.04
CA ALA A 121 6.65 -31.80 -12.45
C ALA A 121 5.23 -32.34 -12.73
N GLN A 122 4.91 -33.52 -12.21
CA GLN A 122 3.57 -34.10 -12.33
C GLN A 122 2.46 -33.22 -11.75
N SER A 123 2.74 -32.57 -10.61
CA SER A 123 1.75 -31.70 -9.95
C SER A 123 1.55 -30.38 -10.69
N VAL A 124 2.58 -29.86 -11.35
CA VAL A 124 2.51 -28.66 -12.21
C VAL A 124 1.69 -28.98 -13.46
N GLU A 125 1.94 -30.13 -14.10
CA GLU A 125 1.19 -30.57 -15.27
C GLU A 125 -0.30 -30.78 -14.94
N MET A 126 -0.60 -31.48 -13.84
CA MET A 126 -1.97 -31.71 -13.37
C MET A 126 -2.69 -30.44 -12.89
N MET A 127 -1.97 -29.33 -12.71
CA MET A 127 -2.58 -28.07 -12.30
C MET A 127 -3.52 -27.51 -13.38
N GLU A 128 -3.21 -27.75 -14.65
CA GLU A 128 -3.98 -27.22 -15.79
C GLU A 128 -5.40 -27.80 -15.82
N THR A 129 -5.59 -29.05 -15.42
CA THR A 129 -6.92 -29.68 -15.26
C THR A 129 -7.84 -28.86 -14.35
N CYS A 130 -7.29 -28.18 -13.34
CA CYS A 130 -8.08 -27.34 -12.45
C CYS A 130 -8.68 -26.12 -13.19
N ARG A 131 -8.00 -25.62 -14.24
CA ARG A 131 -8.38 -24.41 -14.98
C ARG A 131 -9.73 -24.57 -15.68
N ASP A 132 -10.02 -25.75 -16.20
CA ASP A 132 -11.20 -26.02 -17.01
C ASP A 132 -12.50 -25.79 -16.24
N CYS A 133 -12.52 -26.17 -14.96
CA CYS A 133 -13.67 -26.01 -14.07
C CYS A 133 -13.53 -24.79 -13.13
N HIS A 134 -12.33 -24.46 -12.63
CA HIS A 134 -12.09 -23.39 -11.65
C HIS A 134 -11.56 -22.08 -12.25
N LYS A 135 -12.00 -21.71 -13.45
CA LYS A 135 -11.53 -20.52 -14.21
C LYS A 135 -11.32 -19.26 -13.38
N LYS A 136 -12.28 -18.90 -12.52
CA LYS A 136 -12.19 -17.70 -11.67
C LYS A 136 -11.09 -17.79 -10.62
N ALA A 137 -11.01 -18.91 -9.90
CA ALA A 137 -10.00 -19.12 -8.86
C ALA A 137 -8.61 -19.28 -9.48
N PHE A 138 -8.52 -19.94 -10.63
CA PHE A 138 -7.29 -20.06 -11.40
C PHE A 138 -6.76 -18.69 -11.83
N LYS A 139 -7.62 -17.83 -12.40
CA LYS A 139 -7.24 -16.45 -12.74
C LYS A 139 -6.77 -15.65 -11.52
N GLN A 140 -7.44 -15.82 -10.38
CA GLN A 140 -7.01 -15.19 -9.13
C GLN A 140 -5.64 -15.69 -8.66
N TYR A 141 -5.37 -16.99 -8.81
CA TYR A 141 -4.09 -17.61 -8.52
C TYR A 141 -2.99 -17.09 -9.45
N GLU A 142 -3.26 -16.97 -10.76
CA GLU A 142 -2.33 -16.39 -11.74
C GLU A 142 -1.89 -14.98 -11.33
N ASP A 143 -2.81 -14.19 -10.78
CA ASP A 143 -2.52 -12.84 -10.26
C ASP A 143 -1.81 -12.84 -8.89
N SER A 144 -1.56 -13.99 -8.25
CA SER A 144 -1.01 -14.08 -6.90
C SER A 144 0.51 -14.12 -6.84
N VAL A 145 1.07 -13.78 -5.67
CA VAL A 145 2.52 -13.93 -5.40
C VAL A 145 2.97 -15.39 -5.47
N HIS A 146 2.08 -16.35 -5.20
CA HIS A 146 2.41 -17.78 -5.30
C HIS A 146 2.60 -18.21 -6.76
N SER A 147 1.76 -17.74 -7.68
CA SER A 147 1.95 -18.00 -9.12
C SER A 147 3.19 -17.27 -9.67
N ALA A 148 3.44 -16.04 -9.23
CA ALA A 148 4.67 -15.33 -9.60
C ALA A 148 5.92 -16.15 -9.23
N LEU A 149 5.98 -16.67 -8.00
CA LEU A 149 7.09 -17.54 -7.57
C LEU A 149 7.17 -18.84 -8.39
N LEU A 150 6.04 -19.45 -8.74
CA LEU A 150 6.01 -20.64 -9.60
C LEU A 150 6.63 -20.34 -10.98
N GLN A 151 6.25 -19.21 -11.59
CA GLN A 151 6.75 -18.78 -12.91
C GLN A 151 8.25 -18.45 -12.88
N GLU A 152 8.77 -17.99 -11.74
CA GLU A 152 10.21 -17.82 -11.49
C GLU A 152 10.98 -19.14 -11.29
N GLY A 153 10.29 -20.29 -11.35
CA GLY A 153 10.90 -21.61 -11.16
C GLY A 153 11.12 -21.99 -9.70
N ASN A 154 10.46 -21.31 -8.74
CA ASN A 154 10.53 -21.69 -7.33
C ASN A 154 9.79 -23.01 -7.09
N ASP A 155 10.56 -24.05 -6.77
CA ASP A 155 10.07 -25.41 -6.51
C ASP A 155 9.20 -25.53 -5.24
N LYS A 156 9.27 -24.55 -4.35
CA LYS A 156 8.48 -24.45 -3.12
C LYS A 156 7.19 -23.64 -3.28
N ALA A 157 6.96 -23.00 -4.43
CA ALA A 157 5.73 -22.26 -4.67
C ALA A 157 4.50 -23.21 -4.61
N PRO A 158 3.45 -22.90 -3.85
CA PRO A 158 2.31 -23.80 -3.71
C PRO A 158 1.48 -23.83 -4.99
N LEU A 159 0.94 -25.01 -5.30
CA LEU A 159 -0.02 -25.28 -6.38
C LEU A 159 -1.43 -25.49 -5.79
N CYS A 160 -2.45 -25.60 -6.64
CA CYS A 160 -3.81 -25.97 -6.22
C CYS A 160 -3.79 -27.20 -5.30
N SER A 161 -3.08 -28.25 -5.72
CA SER A 161 -2.94 -29.52 -5.01
C SER A 161 -2.05 -29.47 -3.76
N SER A 162 -1.32 -28.37 -3.55
CA SER A 162 -0.53 -28.16 -2.32
C SER A 162 -1.40 -27.72 -1.15
N CYS A 163 -2.51 -27.02 -1.46
CA CYS A 163 -3.47 -26.48 -0.51
C CYS A 163 -4.71 -27.36 -0.40
N HIS A 164 -5.22 -27.84 -1.53
CA HIS A 164 -6.40 -28.70 -1.62
C HIS A 164 -6.00 -30.13 -1.98
N ASN A 165 -6.66 -31.11 -1.38
CA ASN A 165 -6.51 -32.50 -1.79
C ASN A 165 -7.59 -32.85 -2.83
N PRO A 166 -7.29 -32.98 -4.13
CA PRO A 166 -8.31 -33.21 -5.16
C PRO A 166 -9.09 -34.51 -4.94
N HIS A 167 -8.52 -35.50 -4.24
CA HIS A 167 -9.17 -36.78 -3.95
C HIS A 167 -9.92 -36.84 -2.61
N ALA A 168 -9.92 -35.77 -1.83
CA ALA A 168 -10.51 -35.78 -0.48
C ALA A 168 -11.06 -34.41 -0.06
N THR A 169 -11.23 -33.48 -1.01
CA THR A 169 -11.79 -32.15 -0.68
C THR A 169 -13.26 -32.36 -0.31
N PRO A 170 -13.67 -32.09 0.95
CA PRO A 170 -14.97 -32.52 1.44
C PRO A 170 -16.11 -31.70 0.83
N ILE A 171 -17.27 -32.33 0.67
CA ILE A 171 -18.52 -31.65 0.27
C ILE A 171 -18.97 -30.76 1.42
N SER A 172 -18.82 -29.45 1.25
CA SER A 172 -19.38 -28.48 2.19
C SER A 172 -20.62 -27.81 1.61
N LYS A 173 -21.72 -27.84 2.37
CA LYS A 173 -22.93 -27.09 2.06
C LYS A 173 -22.83 -25.64 2.54
N ASN A 174 -21.97 -25.37 3.52
CA ASN A 174 -21.64 -24.05 4.03
C ASN A 174 -20.16 -24.01 4.46
N ALA A 175 -19.27 -23.62 3.55
CA ALA A 175 -17.82 -23.63 3.78
C ALA A 175 -17.37 -22.78 4.99
N ALA A 176 -18.17 -21.78 5.38
CA ALA A 176 -17.93 -20.95 6.55
C ALA A 176 -18.34 -21.61 7.88
N ALA A 177 -19.32 -22.52 7.88
CA ALA A 177 -19.83 -23.18 9.09
C ALA A 177 -19.18 -24.55 9.34
N ASP A 178 -18.76 -25.23 8.27
CA ASP A 178 -18.38 -26.65 8.35
C ASP A 178 -16.92 -26.90 8.79
N HIS A 179 -16.17 -25.85 9.16
CA HIS A 179 -14.73 -25.94 9.46
C HIS A 179 -13.98 -26.84 8.47
N VAL A 180 -14.33 -26.69 7.18
CA VAL A 180 -13.72 -27.41 6.05
C VAL A 180 -12.22 -27.33 6.22
N GLU A 181 -11.55 -28.50 6.23
CA GLU A 181 -10.15 -28.64 6.62
C GLU A 181 -9.34 -27.46 6.09
N PRO A 182 -8.95 -26.52 6.98
CA PRO A 182 -8.58 -25.19 6.54
C PRO A 182 -7.34 -25.32 5.66
N VAL A 183 -7.34 -24.60 4.54
CA VAL A 183 -6.12 -24.45 3.73
C VAL A 183 -4.98 -24.06 4.68
N THR A 184 -4.00 -24.94 4.81
CA THR A 184 -3.00 -24.89 5.88
C THR A 184 -1.85 -23.99 5.48
N CYS A 185 -2.01 -22.67 5.69
CA CYS A 185 -0.96 -21.68 5.45
C CYS A 185 0.33 -21.98 6.26
N ASN A 186 0.17 -22.56 7.44
CA ASN A 186 1.24 -22.86 8.39
C ASN A 186 2.22 -23.94 7.91
N LYS A 187 1.88 -24.77 6.91
CA LYS A 187 2.82 -25.74 6.31
C LYS A 187 4.08 -25.05 5.74
N CYS A 188 3.91 -23.83 5.24
CA CYS A 188 5.03 -23.02 4.72
C CYS A 188 5.29 -21.77 5.57
N HIS A 189 4.26 -21.20 6.20
CA HIS A 189 4.34 -19.96 6.99
C HIS A 189 4.29 -20.20 8.51
N GLU A 190 4.95 -21.26 8.98
CA GLU A 190 4.92 -21.68 10.40
C GLU A 190 5.24 -20.55 11.38
N LYS A 191 6.29 -19.77 11.13
CA LYS A 191 6.69 -18.65 12.00
C LYS A 191 5.61 -17.58 12.10
N ILE A 192 4.92 -17.30 10.99
CA ILE A 192 3.82 -16.33 10.95
C ILE A 192 2.61 -16.89 11.67
N ALA A 193 2.25 -18.15 11.42
CA ALA A 193 1.13 -18.81 12.09
C ALA A 193 1.32 -18.86 13.60
N LYS A 194 2.53 -19.15 14.08
CA LYS A 194 2.87 -19.15 15.51
C LYS A 194 2.74 -17.77 16.14
N ALA A 195 3.19 -16.72 15.44
CA ALA A 195 3.00 -15.35 15.86
C ALA A 195 1.51 -14.97 15.93
N TYR A 196 0.77 -15.24 14.85
CA TYR A 196 -0.65 -14.96 14.73
C TYR A 196 -1.49 -15.62 15.81
N ALA A 197 -1.20 -16.88 16.15
CA ALA A 197 -1.88 -17.64 17.19
C ALA A 197 -1.81 -16.99 18.58
N THR A 198 -0.90 -16.04 18.80
CA THR A 198 -0.77 -15.27 20.05
C THR A 198 -1.35 -13.86 19.97
N SER A 199 -1.83 -13.46 18.80
CA SER A 199 -2.41 -12.13 18.56
C SER A 199 -3.87 -12.06 19.01
N VAL A 200 -4.37 -10.84 19.18
CA VAL A 200 -5.78 -10.58 19.55
C VAL A 200 -6.77 -11.25 18.59
N HIS A 201 -6.47 -11.32 17.29
CA HIS A 201 -7.34 -11.97 16.30
C HIS A 201 -7.17 -13.50 16.27
N GLY A 202 -6.00 -14.01 16.65
CA GLY A 202 -5.72 -15.45 16.64
C GLY A 202 -6.17 -16.18 17.90
N VAL A 203 -6.38 -15.46 19.01
CA VAL A 203 -6.96 -16.01 20.25
C VAL A 203 -8.44 -15.71 20.40
N ALA A 204 -9.03 -14.94 19.48
CA ALA A 204 -10.45 -14.65 19.47
C ALA A 204 -11.28 -15.91 19.17
N GLU A 205 -12.48 -15.97 19.72
CA GLU A 205 -13.42 -17.08 19.55
C GLU A 205 -14.70 -16.61 18.84
N GLY A 206 -15.47 -17.55 18.30
CA GLY A 206 -16.74 -17.26 17.62
C GLY A 206 -16.55 -16.37 16.39
N ASP A 207 -17.46 -15.42 16.20
CA ASP A 207 -17.49 -14.53 15.02
C ASP A 207 -16.30 -13.55 14.95
N GLU A 208 -15.54 -13.40 16.03
CA GLU A 208 -14.33 -12.58 16.08
C GLU A 208 -13.07 -13.37 15.70
N ALA A 209 -13.15 -14.70 15.62
CA ALA A 209 -12.05 -15.56 15.23
C ALA A 209 -11.76 -15.36 13.73
N LEU A 210 -10.59 -14.79 13.42
CA LEU A 210 -10.17 -14.56 12.05
C LEU A 210 -9.17 -15.61 11.61
N SER A 211 -9.28 -16.03 10.36
CA SER A 211 -8.31 -16.85 9.64
C SER A 211 -7.32 -15.98 8.85
N CYS A 212 -6.27 -16.62 8.32
CA CYS A 212 -5.30 -15.93 7.45
C CYS A 212 -5.99 -15.34 6.20
N ALA A 213 -7.04 -16.02 5.70
CA ALA A 213 -7.75 -15.67 4.49
C ALA A 213 -8.56 -14.37 4.61
N ASP A 214 -9.02 -14.04 5.82
CA ASP A 214 -9.87 -12.88 6.05
C ASP A 214 -9.12 -11.56 5.83
N CYS A 215 -7.79 -11.57 5.95
CA CYS A 215 -6.93 -10.42 5.62
C CYS A 215 -6.14 -10.60 4.33
N HIS A 216 -5.71 -11.81 3.97
CA HIS A 216 -4.79 -12.04 2.85
C HIS A 216 -5.44 -12.59 1.57
N ARG A 217 -6.73 -12.97 1.62
CA ARG A 217 -7.42 -13.76 0.59
C ARG A 217 -6.75 -15.14 0.41
N THR A 218 -7.38 -16.05 -0.33
CA THR A 218 -6.89 -17.45 -0.50
C THR A 218 -6.27 -17.69 -1.87
N HIS A 219 -6.97 -17.31 -2.94
CA HIS A 219 -6.48 -17.52 -4.31
C HIS A 219 -5.75 -16.31 -4.88
N ASN A 220 -6.05 -15.09 -4.44
CA ASN A 220 -5.38 -13.86 -4.89
C ASN A 220 -4.48 -13.28 -3.80
N VAL A 221 -3.59 -14.11 -3.24
CA VAL A 221 -2.66 -13.69 -2.20
C VAL A 221 -1.66 -12.70 -2.80
N LYS A 222 -1.68 -11.46 -2.32
CA LYS A 222 -0.69 -10.45 -2.69
C LYS A 222 0.47 -10.45 -1.70
N ALA A 223 1.63 -10.00 -2.15
CA ALA A 223 2.76 -9.80 -1.25
C ALA A 223 2.41 -8.80 -0.15
N ALA A 224 2.74 -9.14 1.10
CA ALA A 224 2.44 -8.35 2.30
C ALA A 224 3.08 -6.93 2.31
N GLY A 225 3.94 -6.62 1.33
CA GLY A 225 4.63 -5.35 1.21
C GLY A 225 3.79 -4.19 0.64
N LEU A 226 2.63 -4.46 0.03
CA LEU A 226 1.79 -3.42 -0.56
C LEU A 226 0.94 -2.75 0.53
N GLY A 227 1.56 -1.85 1.30
CA GLY A 227 1.00 -1.24 2.51
C GLY A 227 -0.38 -0.56 2.37
N GLU A 228 -0.74 -0.08 1.17
CA GLU A 228 -2.04 0.55 0.93
C GLU A 228 -3.18 -0.47 0.82
N HIS A 229 -2.90 -1.66 0.30
CA HIS A 229 -3.86 -2.75 0.25
C HIS A 229 -4.14 -3.26 1.67
N LEU A 230 -3.09 -3.51 2.45
CA LEU A 230 -3.23 -3.99 3.83
C LEU A 230 -4.04 -3.03 4.72
N LYS A 231 -3.84 -1.72 4.56
CA LYS A 231 -4.65 -0.70 5.27
C LYS A 231 -6.14 -0.86 4.96
N LYS A 232 -6.50 -1.07 3.69
CA LYS A 232 -7.90 -1.26 3.28
C LYS A 232 -8.49 -2.53 3.88
N GLU A 233 -7.72 -3.61 3.95
CA GLU A 233 -8.17 -4.86 4.58
C GLU A 233 -8.47 -4.65 6.07
N CYS A 234 -7.61 -3.93 6.83
CA CYS A 234 -7.92 -3.58 8.23
C CYS A 234 -9.21 -2.73 8.36
N LEU A 235 -9.38 -1.74 7.48
CA LEU A 235 -10.53 -0.82 7.51
C LEU A 235 -11.85 -1.47 7.07
N SER A 236 -11.81 -2.65 6.44
CA SER A 236 -13.02 -3.40 6.07
C SER A 236 -13.85 -3.78 7.31
N CYS A 237 -13.17 -4.11 8.42
CA CYS A 237 -13.77 -4.41 9.71
C CYS A 237 -13.71 -3.21 10.67
N HIS A 238 -12.56 -2.52 10.77
CA HIS A 238 -12.38 -1.38 11.68
C HIS A 238 -12.84 -0.04 11.07
N LYS A 239 -14.11 0.06 10.69
CA LYS A 239 -14.65 1.19 9.91
C LYS A 239 -14.51 2.56 10.61
N ASP A 240 -14.63 2.59 11.94
CA ASP A 240 -14.55 3.83 12.73
C ASP A 240 -13.12 4.20 13.15
N THR A 241 -12.09 3.55 12.59
CA THR A 241 -10.68 3.75 12.97
C THR A 241 -10.29 5.23 12.94
N VAL A 242 -10.59 5.94 11.85
CA VAL A 242 -10.16 7.34 11.70
C VAL A 242 -10.82 8.24 12.74
N ALA A 243 -12.11 8.04 13.03
CA ALA A 243 -12.84 8.85 14.01
C ALA A 243 -12.35 8.58 15.44
N THR A 244 -12.19 7.32 15.80
CA THR A 244 -11.70 6.92 17.13
C THR A 244 -10.27 7.38 17.40
N HIS A 245 -9.40 7.37 16.40
CA HIS A 245 -8.02 7.85 16.55
C HIS A 245 -7.92 9.37 16.60
N LYS A 246 -8.82 10.11 15.94
CA LYS A 246 -8.87 11.59 16.01
C LYS A 246 -9.03 12.15 17.42
N VAL A 247 -9.59 11.37 18.34
CA VAL A 247 -9.80 11.77 19.74
C VAL A 247 -8.48 12.03 20.46
N TRP A 248 -7.44 11.28 20.16
CA TRP A 248 -6.19 11.31 20.92
C TRP A 248 -4.94 11.50 20.05
N LEU A 249 -4.98 11.15 18.76
CA LEU A 249 -3.83 11.16 17.85
C LEU A 249 -3.83 12.43 16.99
N PRO A 250 -2.94 13.41 17.26
CA PRO A 250 -2.84 14.61 16.44
C PRO A 250 -2.51 14.28 14.99
N ASN A 251 -2.97 15.08 14.03
CA ASN A 251 -2.70 14.83 12.60
C ASN A 251 -3.00 13.38 12.18
N THR A 252 -4.11 12.82 12.65
CA THR A 252 -4.46 11.39 12.49
C THR A 252 -4.31 10.88 11.06
N GLY A 253 -4.74 11.65 10.06
CA GLY A 253 -4.60 11.28 8.66
C GLY A 253 -3.15 11.06 8.24
N ARG A 254 -2.24 11.97 8.64
CA ARG A 254 -0.80 11.85 8.37
C ARG A 254 -0.18 10.67 9.09
N HIS A 255 -0.57 10.42 10.34
CA HIS A 255 -0.11 9.23 11.05
C HIS A 255 -0.54 7.94 10.34
N LEU A 256 -1.81 7.82 9.95
CA LEU A 256 -2.31 6.63 9.24
C LEU A 256 -1.81 6.50 7.79
N GLU A 257 -1.14 7.52 7.25
CA GLU A 257 -0.39 7.46 5.99
C GLU A 257 1.06 7.03 6.23
N ALA A 258 1.72 7.57 7.26
CA ALA A 258 3.15 7.38 7.50
C ALA A 258 3.49 6.25 8.47
N VAL A 259 2.52 5.69 9.20
CA VAL A 259 2.72 4.66 10.23
C VAL A 259 1.79 3.48 9.92
N SER A 260 2.35 2.26 9.88
CA SER A 260 1.53 1.06 9.70
C SER A 260 0.74 0.72 10.96
N CYS A 261 -0.42 0.07 10.82
CA CYS A 261 -1.25 -0.31 11.95
C CYS A 261 -0.45 -1.18 12.96
N ALA A 262 0.29 -2.17 12.45
CA ALA A 262 1.12 -3.05 13.26
C ALA A 262 2.22 -2.31 14.04
N ALA A 263 2.73 -1.17 13.55
CA ALA A 263 3.75 -0.41 14.26
C ALA A 263 3.26 0.09 15.64
N CYS A 264 1.96 0.36 15.79
CA CYS A 264 1.36 0.75 17.07
C CYS A 264 0.64 -0.42 17.77
N HIS A 265 0.08 -1.34 17.00
CA HIS A 265 -0.71 -2.47 17.52
C HIS A 265 0.15 -3.68 17.90
N SER A 266 1.45 -3.70 17.61
CA SER A 266 2.40 -4.69 18.11
C SER A 266 3.42 -3.99 19.01
N PRO A 267 3.10 -3.73 20.29
CA PRO A 267 3.91 -2.88 21.16
C PRO A 267 5.35 -3.40 21.32
N ASP A 268 5.51 -4.71 21.48
CA ASP A 268 6.80 -5.39 21.68
C ASP A 268 7.65 -5.51 20.41
N ALA A 269 7.10 -5.13 19.25
CA ALA A 269 7.80 -5.23 17.97
C ALA A 269 8.90 -4.18 17.85
N LYS A 270 10.02 -4.58 17.24
CA LYS A 270 11.01 -3.63 16.75
C LYS A 270 10.46 -2.89 15.54
N ARG A 271 10.78 -1.61 15.44
CA ARG A 271 10.28 -0.71 14.38
C ARG A 271 11.42 -0.29 13.45
N ARG A 272 11.09 -0.04 12.19
CA ARG A 272 12.01 0.49 11.18
C ARG A 272 11.30 1.45 10.27
N VAL A 273 12.02 2.47 9.80
CA VAL A 273 11.55 3.34 8.72
C VAL A 273 11.86 2.68 7.38
N ASN A 274 10.83 2.39 6.62
CA ASN A 274 10.95 1.83 5.28
C ASN A 274 10.72 2.91 4.22
N LEU A 275 11.79 3.30 3.51
CA LEU A 275 11.77 4.24 2.40
C LEU A 275 11.46 3.50 1.10
N ARG A 276 10.23 3.65 0.62
CA ARG A 276 9.71 2.92 -0.54
C ARG A 276 9.77 3.76 -1.80
N PHE A 277 10.15 3.17 -2.92
CA PHE A 277 10.18 3.83 -4.23
C PHE A 277 8.79 3.99 -4.85
N PHE A 278 8.48 5.20 -5.29
CA PHE A 278 7.24 5.56 -5.99
C PHE A 278 7.57 6.32 -7.29
N GLU A 279 6.75 6.09 -8.31
CA GLU A 279 6.70 6.92 -9.51
C GLU A 279 5.75 8.09 -9.28
N ALA A 280 6.29 9.30 -9.18
CA ALA A 280 5.47 10.50 -9.15
C ALA A 280 5.10 10.91 -10.59
N ARG A 281 3.82 10.76 -10.95
CA ARG A 281 3.22 11.39 -12.15
C ARG A 281 2.36 12.61 -11.79
N THR A 282 1.59 12.53 -10.69
CA THR A 282 0.92 13.65 -9.97
C THR A 282 0.66 13.24 -8.50
N PRO A 283 0.45 14.18 -7.54
CA PRO A 283 0.30 13.87 -6.10
C PRO A 283 -0.89 12.98 -5.70
N GLN A 284 -1.75 12.59 -6.66
CA GLN A 284 -2.96 11.79 -6.46
C GLN A 284 -2.98 10.47 -7.26
N THR A 285 -1.95 10.21 -8.09
CA THR A 285 -1.84 8.99 -8.90
C THR A 285 -0.45 8.38 -8.76
N ASP A 286 -0.01 8.17 -7.53
CA ASP A 286 1.25 7.50 -7.23
C ASP A 286 1.05 5.99 -7.45
N THR A 287 1.79 5.42 -8.39
CA THR A 287 1.90 3.96 -8.52
C THR A 287 3.25 3.54 -7.98
N GLU A 288 3.27 2.54 -7.11
CA GLU A 288 4.51 1.96 -6.62
C GLU A 288 5.26 1.33 -7.80
N LYS A 289 6.55 1.65 -7.95
CA LYS A 289 7.36 1.07 -9.04
C LYS A 289 7.41 -0.45 -8.86
N VAL A 290 6.91 -1.16 -9.86
CA VAL A 290 7.04 -2.61 -9.99
C VAL A 290 8.16 -2.90 -10.96
N GLY A 291 9.23 -3.50 -10.45
CA GLY A 291 10.28 -4.10 -11.23
C GLY A 291 11.47 -3.20 -11.51
N VAL A 292 12.65 -3.63 -11.06
CA VAL A 292 13.88 -3.64 -11.85
C VAL A 292 14.75 -4.80 -11.31
N PRO A 293 15.14 -5.79 -12.15
CA PRO A 293 16.13 -6.83 -11.80
C PRO A 293 17.48 -6.27 -11.31
N GLN A 294 17.69 -4.97 -11.48
CA GLN A 294 18.90 -4.26 -11.14
C GLN A 294 18.88 -3.65 -9.74
N PHE A 295 17.74 -3.51 -9.04
CA PHE A 295 17.70 -2.81 -7.74
C PHE A 295 18.65 -3.39 -6.71
N THR A 296 18.63 -4.70 -6.49
CA THR A 296 19.56 -5.33 -5.53
C THR A 296 21.01 -5.12 -5.96
N ARG A 297 21.30 -5.21 -7.26
CA ARG A 297 22.65 -5.00 -7.81
C ARG A 297 23.11 -3.56 -7.62
N LEU A 298 22.28 -2.59 -7.96
CA LEU A 298 22.57 -1.16 -7.88
C LEU A 298 22.65 -0.70 -6.42
N ALA A 299 21.76 -1.19 -5.56
CA ALA A 299 21.81 -0.93 -4.12
C ALA A 299 23.09 -1.51 -3.49
N ASN A 300 23.44 -2.76 -3.82
CA ASN A 300 24.72 -3.35 -3.39
C ASN A 300 25.93 -2.58 -3.92
N ALA A 301 25.92 -2.18 -5.19
CA ALA A 301 26.99 -1.40 -5.79
C ALA A 301 27.13 -0.02 -5.11
N ALA A 302 26.00 0.62 -4.78
CA ALA A 302 25.95 1.92 -4.13
C ALA A 302 26.34 1.87 -2.63
N ASP A 303 26.05 0.77 -1.93
CA ASP A 303 26.50 0.53 -0.55
C ASP A 303 28.02 0.27 -0.46
N GLY A 304 28.61 -0.17 -1.58
CA GLY A 304 30.02 -0.49 -1.67
C GLY A 304 30.38 -1.80 -0.97
N ALA A 305 31.66 -2.18 -1.03
CA ALA A 305 32.13 -3.52 -0.63
C ALA A 305 31.94 -3.87 0.87
N ASN A 306 31.73 -2.88 1.73
CA ASN A 306 31.66 -3.07 3.18
C ASN A 306 30.24 -3.34 3.71
N GLY A 307 29.20 -3.22 2.87
CA GLY A 307 27.81 -3.57 3.25
C GLY A 307 27.27 -2.83 4.48
N SER A 308 27.67 -1.56 4.66
CA SER A 308 27.37 -0.77 5.86
C SER A 308 25.98 -0.11 5.85
N GLY A 309 25.19 -0.38 4.82
CA GLY A 309 23.95 0.29 4.48
C GLY A 309 24.18 1.57 3.66
N LEU A 310 23.22 1.85 2.78
CA LEU A 310 23.22 3.03 1.91
C LEU A 310 23.36 4.31 2.74
N ASP A 311 24.20 5.24 2.30
CA ASP A 311 24.26 6.60 2.83
C ASP A 311 23.49 7.60 1.94
N SER A 312 23.43 8.86 2.36
CA SER A 312 22.68 9.90 1.64
C SER A 312 23.15 10.13 0.21
N ARG A 313 24.45 9.98 -0.08
CA ARG A 313 25.00 10.21 -1.42
C ARG A 313 24.73 8.99 -2.31
N ALA A 314 24.94 7.80 -1.77
CA ALA A 314 24.64 6.54 -2.44
C ALA A 314 23.15 6.47 -2.82
N LEU A 315 22.25 6.82 -1.88
CA LEU A 315 20.81 6.85 -2.13
C LEU A 315 20.42 7.89 -3.19
N TRP A 316 20.99 9.08 -3.16
CA TRP A 316 20.71 10.11 -4.16
C TRP A 316 21.13 9.66 -5.57
N SER A 317 22.30 9.02 -5.68
CA SER A 317 22.79 8.46 -6.96
C SER A 317 21.86 7.37 -7.47
N LEU A 318 21.38 6.50 -6.58
CA LEU A 318 20.41 5.45 -6.90
C LEU A 318 19.08 6.02 -7.41
N LEU A 319 18.58 7.10 -6.80
CA LEU A 319 17.35 7.77 -7.24
C LEU A 319 17.48 8.41 -8.63
N GLN A 320 18.65 8.98 -8.93
CA GLN A 320 18.93 9.59 -10.22
C GLN A 320 18.96 8.55 -11.35
N GLU A 321 19.55 7.38 -11.09
CA GLU A 321 19.57 6.24 -12.01
C GLU A 321 18.13 5.83 -12.39
N PHE A 322 17.29 5.55 -11.39
CA PHE A 322 15.90 5.14 -11.64
C PHE A 322 15.01 6.24 -12.22
N SER A 323 15.35 7.51 -12.04
CA SER A 323 14.61 8.63 -12.64
C SER A 323 14.94 8.81 -14.12
N SER A 324 16.10 8.34 -14.56
CA SER A 324 16.52 8.43 -15.97
C SER A 324 15.77 7.43 -16.87
N ASP A 325 15.24 6.35 -16.29
CA ASP A 325 14.50 5.30 -17.01
C ASP A 325 13.05 5.69 -17.40
N VAL A 326 12.49 6.81 -16.91
CA VAL A 326 11.08 7.17 -17.11
C VAL A 326 10.95 8.57 -17.74
N PRO A 327 10.56 8.68 -19.03
CA PRO A 327 10.38 9.96 -19.69
C PRO A 327 9.32 10.83 -18.98
N GLY A 328 9.74 11.95 -18.39
CA GLY A 328 8.86 12.91 -17.72
C GLY A 328 8.38 12.54 -16.32
N GLY A 329 8.83 11.41 -15.75
CA GLY A 329 8.49 10.98 -14.39
C GLY A 329 9.65 11.16 -13.41
N LYS A 330 9.37 11.56 -12.17
CA LYS A 330 10.37 11.63 -11.09
C LYS A 330 10.21 10.43 -10.17
N THR A 331 11.30 9.71 -9.90
CA THR A 331 11.28 8.68 -8.86
C THR A 331 11.43 9.36 -7.51
N VAL A 332 10.46 9.14 -6.62
CA VAL A 332 10.46 9.67 -5.25
C VAL A 332 10.48 8.53 -4.26
N LEU A 333 11.01 8.75 -3.05
CA LEU A 333 10.78 7.80 -1.96
C LEU A 333 9.65 8.32 -1.09
N ARG A 334 8.91 7.42 -0.48
CA ARG A 334 7.96 7.71 0.59
C ARG A 334 8.30 6.81 1.76
N GLY A 335 8.62 7.39 2.90
CA GLY A 335 8.88 6.57 4.07
C GLY A 335 7.60 6.16 4.78
N ARG A 336 7.61 4.96 5.37
CA ARG A 336 6.58 4.44 6.26
C ARG A 336 7.23 3.79 7.46
N LEU A 337 6.72 4.05 8.67
CA LEU A 337 7.14 3.36 9.88
C LEU A 337 6.43 2.01 9.94
N GLU A 338 7.22 0.94 9.99
CA GLU A 338 6.75 -0.44 9.96
C GLU A 338 7.45 -1.25 11.06
N VAL A 339 6.94 -2.45 11.35
CA VAL A 339 7.63 -3.40 12.22
C VAL A 339 8.76 -4.10 11.45
N HIS A 340 9.72 -4.66 12.16
CA HIS A 340 10.95 -5.15 11.56
C HIS A 340 10.75 -6.44 10.75
N THR A 341 9.84 -7.31 11.19
CA THR A 341 9.56 -8.61 10.58
C THR A 341 8.07 -8.86 10.36
N GLY A 342 7.76 -9.77 9.44
CA GLY A 342 6.39 -10.22 9.23
C GLY A 342 5.79 -10.91 10.45
N ALA A 343 6.60 -11.64 11.25
CA ALA A 343 6.11 -12.31 12.46
C ALA A 343 5.65 -11.29 13.51
N GLU A 344 6.45 -10.26 13.77
CA GLU A 344 6.06 -9.15 14.64
C GLU A 344 4.79 -8.46 14.15
N ALA A 345 4.60 -8.32 12.83
CA ALA A 345 3.38 -7.73 12.27
C ALA A 345 2.11 -8.56 12.57
N HIS A 346 2.28 -9.85 12.84
CA HIS A 346 1.21 -10.77 13.20
C HIS A 346 1.09 -10.98 14.72
N GLN A 347 1.85 -10.25 15.54
CA GLN A 347 1.72 -10.25 17.01
C GLN A 347 0.95 -9.01 17.46
N MET A 348 -0.25 -8.80 16.89
CA MET A 348 -1.08 -7.66 17.27
C MET A 348 -1.69 -7.89 18.65
N ALA A 349 -1.53 -6.90 19.52
CA ALA A 349 -2.09 -6.89 20.85
C ALA A 349 -3.49 -6.27 20.87
N ASP A 350 -4.21 -6.52 21.97
CA ASP A 350 -5.48 -5.83 22.25
C ASP A 350 -5.31 -4.30 22.24
N LYS A 351 -6.38 -3.57 21.87
CA LYS A 351 -6.39 -2.10 21.77
C LYS A 351 -5.99 -1.38 23.06
N SER A 352 -6.14 -2.02 24.22
CA SER A 352 -5.70 -1.50 25.52
C SER A 352 -4.17 -1.46 25.67
N LYS A 353 -3.45 -2.32 24.93
CA LYS A 353 -1.98 -2.42 24.93
C LYS A 353 -1.32 -1.73 23.73
N ALA A 354 -2.13 -1.21 22.79
CA ALA A 354 -1.61 -0.45 21.66
C ALA A 354 -0.92 0.84 22.13
N ILE A 355 0.17 1.21 21.48
CA ILE A 355 0.96 2.39 21.84
C ILE A 355 0.14 3.66 21.59
N LYS A 356 0.02 4.49 22.64
CA LYS A 356 -0.63 5.82 22.58
C LYS A 356 0.29 6.93 23.07
N GLU A 357 1.37 6.56 23.73
CA GLU A 357 2.37 7.43 24.31
C GLU A 357 3.23 8.03 23.19
N CYS A 358 3.00 9.32 22.91
CA CYS A 358 3.61 10.01 21.77
C CYS A 358 5.15 10.03 21.85
N ASP A 359 5.71 10.06 23.05
CA ASP A 359 7.16 10.05 23.30
C ASP A 359 7.85 8.77 22.81
N THR A 360 7.14 7.65 22.70
CA THR A 360 7.66 6.40 22.10
C THR A 360 8.27 6.64 20.72
N CYS A 361 7.67 7.52 19.93
CA CYS A 361 8.13 7.87 18.58
C CYS A 361 8.74 9.28 18.50
N HIS A 362 8.29 10.22 19.34
CA HIS A 362 8.69 11.63 19.24
C HIS A 362 9.81 12.04 20.19
N ARG A 363 10.32 11.15 21.04
CA ARG A 363 11.50 11.44 21.85
C ARG A 363 12.76 11.51 20.98
N ALA A 364 13.69 12.38 21.37
CA ALA A 364 15.01 12.40 20.74
C ALA A 364 15.67 11.02 20.87
N GLY A 365 16.18 10.50 19.74
CA GLY A 365 16.79 9.18 19.70
C GLY A 365 15.81 8.00 19.87
N ALA A 366 14.52 8.19 19.59
CA ALA A 366 13.55 7.11 19.55
C ALA A 366 14.06 5.93 18.69
N GLU A 367 13.87 4.70 19.20
CA GLU A 367 14.30 3.46 18.56
C GLU A 367 13.69 3.30 17.16
N SER A 368 12.43 3.71 17.01
CA SER A 368 11.63 3.68 15.77
C SER A 368 12.32 4.31 14.56
N PHE A 369 13.25 5.23 14.77
CA PHE A 369 13.97 5.97 13.73
C PHE A 369 15.46 5.60 13.64
N GLN A 370 15.92 4.60 14.41
CA GLN A 370 17.32 4.15 14.37
C GLN A 370 17.56 3.11 13.26
N SER A 371 16.56 2.28 12.95
CA SER A 371 16.62 1.33 11.84
C SER A 371 15.95 1.93 10.61
N VAL A 372 16.70 2.06 9.52
CA VAL A 372 16.20 2.58 8.25
C VAL A 372 16.51 1.60 7.15
N MET A 373 15.59 1.48 6.22
CA MET A 373 15.75 0.65 5.05
C MET A 373 15.19 1.34 3.83
N VAL A 374 15.66 0.90 2.69
CA VAL A 374 15.16 1.29 1.40
C VAL A 374 14.57 0.04 0.75
N SER A 375 13.37 0.15 0.17
CA SER A 375 12.77 -0.96 -0.55
C SER A 375 12.06 -0.57 -1.82
N MET A 376 12.04 -1.51 -2.75
CA MET A 376 11.35 -1.41 -4.02
C MET A 376 10.53 -2.67 -4.23
N THR A 377 9.39 -2.55 -4.89
CA THR A 377 8.59 -3.72 -5.25
C THR A 377 9.21 -4.41 -6.48
N GLY A 378 9.57 -5.68 -6.31
CA GLY A 378 10.05 -6.55 -7.37
C GLY A 378 8.93 -6.90 -8.36
N PRO A 379 9.27 -7.47 -9.53
CA PRO A 379 8.29 -7.86 -10.55
C PRO A 379 7.30 -8.94 -10.06
N ASP A 380 7.68 -9.68 -9.03
CA ASP A 380 6.88 -10.67 -8.30
C ASP A 380 6.00 -10.06 -7.18
N GLY A 381 6.02 -8.73 -7.03
CA GLY A 381 5.33 -8.02 -5.95
C GLY A 381 6.05 -8.06 -4.60
N ARG A 382 7.17 -8.79 -4.44
CA ARG A 382 7.92 -8.82 -3.17
C ARG A 382 8.69 -7.52 -2.99
N LEU A 383 8.79 -7.07 -1.73
CA LEU A 383 9.70 -5.97 -1.41
C LEU A 383 11.15 -6.47 -1.47
N LEU A 384 11.90 -5.98 -2.43
CA LEU A 384 13.36 -6.00 -2.43
C LEU A 384 13.82 -4.97 -1.42
N ARG A 385 14.68 -5.38 -0.49
CA ARG A 385 15.07 -4.59 0.69
C ARG A 385 16.57 -4.39 0.73
N HIS A 386 17.00 -3.19 1.09
CA HIS A 386 18.39 -2.89 1.38
C HIS A 386 18.50 -2.00 2.62
N ASP A 387 19.47 -2.25 3.48
CA ASP A 387 19.65 -1.46 4.70
C ASP A 387 20.21 -0.08 4.39
N ALA A 388 19.85 0.89 5.24
CA ALA A 388 20.19 2.29 5.03
C ALA A 388 20.63 2.93 6.35
N LYS A 389 21.62 3.83 6.26
CA LYS A 389 22.08 4.58 7.42
C LYS A 389 21.01 5.58 7.85
N LYS A 390 20.75 5.65 9.16
CA LYS A 390 19.76 6.58 9.74
C LYS A 390 19.97 8.06 9.37
N GLY A 391 21.20 8.45 9.05
CA GLY A 391 21.54 9.82 8.62
C GLY A 391 20.79 10.26 7.36
N ILE A 392 20.33 9.32 6.53
CA ILE A 392 19.48 9.57 5.36
C ILE A 392 18.23 10.36 5.75
N LEU A 393 17.62 10.05 6.89
CA LEU A 393 16.36 10.69 7.31
C LEU A 393 16.49 12.20 7.55
N ASN A 394 17.70 12.71 7.76
CA ASN A 394 17.96 14.12 8.04
C ASN A 394 18.73 14.82 6.91
N SER A 395 18.94 14.15 5.78
CA SER A 395 19.75 14.68 4.70
C SER A 395 18.92 15.51 3.73
N ALA A 396 19.52 16.59 3.20
CA ALA A 396 18.85 17.49 2.26
C ALA A 396 18.35 16.76 0.99
N GLY A 397 19.07 15.74 0.54
CA GLY A 397 18.69 14.90 -0.60
C GLY A 397 17.50 13.96 -0.35
N SER A 398 17.01 13.85 0.88
CA SER A 398 15.89 12.97 1.26
C SER A 398 14.66 13.73 1.76
N ILE A 399 14.65 15.07 1.66
CA ILE A 399 13.56 15.95 2.15
C ILE A 399 12.19 15.53 1.60
N GLU A 400 12.12 15.22 0.30
CA GLU A 400 10.88 14.78 -0.36
C GLU A 400 10.33 13.48 0.24
N SER A 401 11.22 12.63 0.74
CA SER A 401 10.91 11.30 1.27
C SER A 401 10.54 11.27 2.73
N VAL A 402 11.08 12.20 3.50
CA VAL A 402 10.83 12.33 4.95
C VAL A 402 9.81 13.40 5.28
N GLY A 403 9.27 14.12 4.30
CA GLY A 403 8.30 15.19 4.51
C GLY A 403 7.11 14.78 5.40
N GLY A 404 6.62 13.54 5.26
CA GLY A 404 5.57 12.99 6.14
C GLY A 404 6.01 12.88 7.61
N PHE A 405 7.21 12.36 7.88
CA PHE A 405 7.75 12.24 9.25
C PHE A 405 8.16 13.59 9.84
N TYR A 406 8.69 14.47 9.00
CA TYR A 406 9.00 15.84 9.39
C TYR A 406 7.73 16.57 9.82
N ALA A 407 6.63 16.45 9.06
CA ALA A 407 5.34 17.06 9.38
C ALA A 407 4.72 16.51 10.68
N ILE A 408 5.00 15.26 11.01
CA ILE A 408 4.55 14.63 12.27
C ILE A 408 5.51 15.02 13.42
N GLY A 409 6.71 15.53 13.12
CA GLY A 409 7.70 15.99 14.11
C GLY A 409 8.67 14.90 14.56
N SER A 410 8.77 13.77 13.85
CA SER A 410 9.61 12.65 14.25
C SER A 410 11.07 12.75 13.77
N THR A 411 11.31 13.44 12.66
CA THR A 411 12.65 13.63 12.08
C THR A 411 12.92 15.13 11.90
N ARG A 412 13.40 15.80 12.95
CA ARG A 412 13.71 17.24 12.92
C ARG A 412 15.00 17.52 12.15
N ILE A 413 14.85 18.14 10.99
CA ILE A 413 15.98 18.60 10.16
C ILE A 413 16.41 19.98 10.66
N LYS A 414 17.47 20.02 11.48
CA LYS A 414 18.00 21.27 12.09
C LYS A 414 18.30 22.37 11.07
N VAL A 415 18.69 22.01 9.85
CA VAL A 415 18.95 22.99 8.77
C VAL A 415 17.68 23.75 8.41
N LEU A 416 16.53 23.07 8.31
CA LEU A 416 15.26 23.73 8.03
C LEU A 416 14.82 24.60 9.21
N ASP A 417 15.04 24.16 10.45
CA ASP A 417 14.79 24.98 11.64
C ASP A 417 15.64 26.26 11.62
N ILE A 418 16.94 26.16 11.31
CA ILE A 418 17.84 27.32 11.20
C ILE A 418 17.38 28.26 10.07
N LEU A 419 17.06 27.73 8.90
CA LEU A 419 16.57 28.54 7.78
C LEU A 419 15.25 29.24 8.11
N LEU A 420 14.35 28.59 8.82
CA LEU A 420 13.11 29.20 9.31
C LEU A 420 13.41 30.36 10.27
N VAL A 421 14.32 30.14 11.24
CA VAL A 421 14.74 31.19 12.19
C VAL A 421 15.37 32.37 11.45
N LEU A 422 16.26 32.11 10.49
CA LEU A 422 16.88 33.17 9.67
C LEU A 422 15.84 33.93 8.84
N THR A 423 14.86 33.22 8.28
CA THR A 423 13.78 33.84 7.48
C THR A 423 12.88 34.72 8.36
N LEU A 424 12.52 34.25 9.57
CA LEU A 424 11.76 35.04 10.54
C LEU A 424 12.56 36.26 11.01
N ALA A 425 13.85 36.07 11.32
CA ALA A 425 14.74 37.15 11.72
C ALA A 425 14.90 38.20 10.61
N ALA A 426 15.02 37.79 9.35
CA ALA A 426 15.04 38.70 8.22
C ALA A 426 13.69 39.40 8.01
N GLY A 427 12.58 38.65 8.07
CA GLY A 427 11.22 39.16 7.87
C GLY A 427 10.81 40.20 8.93
N ILE A 428 11.30 40.07 10.16
CA ILE A 428 11.07 41.04 11.24
C ILE A 428 12.15 42.13 11.23
N GLY A 429 13.42 41.75 11.08
CA GLY A 429 14.57 42.64 11.20
C GLY A 429 14.68 43.65 10.06
N ILE A 430 14.38 43.26 8.82
CA ILE A 430 14.46 44.16 7.66
C ILE A 430 13.47 45.33 7.79
N PRO A 431 12.17 45.11 8.09
CA PRO A 431 11.24 46.21 8.36
C PRO A 431 11.70 47.12 9.50
N ILE A 432 12.10 46.54 10.65
CA ILE A 432 12.56 47.34 11.81
C ILE A 432 13.75 48.20 11.42
N ALA A 433 14.78 47.63 10.79
CA ALA A 433 15.95 48.36 10.33
C ALA A 433 15.57 49.47 9.35
N HIS A 434 14.67 49.20 8.40
CA HIS A 434 14.19 50.19 7.44
C HIS A 434 13.45 51.35 8.12
N PHE A 435 12.55 51.06 9.07
CA PHE A 435 11.82 52.09 9.83
C PHE A 435 12.76 52.90 10.73
N SER A 436 13.69 52.25 11.42
CA SER A 436 14.69 52.92 12.26
C SER A 436 15.60 53.83 11.44
N LEU A 437 16.10 53.39 10.29
CA LEU A 437 16.90 54.21 9.38
C LEU A 437 16.08 55.40 8.87
N ARG A 438 14.84 55.18 8.43
CA ARG A 438 13.95 56.26 7.97
C ARG A 438 13.72 57.31 9.06
N TRP A 439 13.54 56.89 10.30
CA TRP A 439 13.40 57.77 11.46
C TRP A 439 14.67 58.56 11.75
N ILE A 440 15.84 57.91 11.75
CA ILE A 440 17.15 58.56 11.96
C ILE A 440 17.41 59.60 10.86
N PHE A 441 17.23 59.25 9.58
CA PHE A 441 17.42 60.17 8.46
C PHE A 441 16.43 61.34 8.49
N ARG A 442 15.18 61.13 8.91
CA ARG A 442 14.22 62.22 9.09
C ARG A 442 14.71 63.21 10.16
N ARG A 443 15.15 62.70 11.31
CA ARG A 443 15.64 63.52 12.42
C ARG A 443 16.94 64.25 12.07
N SER A 444 17.81 63.64 11.27
CA SER A 444 19.03 64.28 10.75
C SER A 444 18.69 65.44 9.81
N ARG A 445 17.74 65.25 8.87
CA ARG A 445 17.27 66.33 7.99
C ARG A 445 16.61 67.47 8.76
N GLU A 446 15.78 67.16 9.76
CA GLU A 446 15.17 68.17 10.65
C GLU A 446 16.24 68.99 11.39
N LYS A 447 17.29 68.33 11.93
CA LYS A 447 18.42 69.02 12.56
C LYS A 447 19.20 69.89 11.58
N GLN A 448 19.50 69.40 10.38
CA GLN A 448 20.20 70.18 9.35
C GLN A 448 19.39 71.39 8.90
N ALA A 449 18.07 71.23 8.71
CA ALA A 449 17.17 72.34 8.39
C ALA A 449 17.10 73.37 9.52
N ALA A 450 17.05 72.93 10.77
CA ALA A 450 17.10 73.82 11.94
C ALA A 450 18.44 74.57 12.04
N MET A 451 19.57 73.93 11.73
CA MET A 451 20.88 74.59 11.71
C MET A 451 21.03 75.58 10.55
N ALA A 452 20.45 75.28 9.38
CA ALA A 452 20.42 76.20 8.24
C ALA A 452 19.55 77.44 8.50
N ALA A 453 18.46 77.30 9.27
CA ALA A 453 17.58 78.41 9.64
C ALA A 453 18.18 79.38 10.69
N VAL A 454 19.29 79.01 11.35
CA VAL A 454 19.96 79.82 12.39
C VAL A 454 21.18 80.58 11.83
N SER A 455 21.50 80.44 10.54
CA SER A 455 22.55 81.26 9.91
C SER A 455 22.01 82.65 9.55
N PRO A 456 22.55 83.76 10.08
CA PRO A 456 22.08 85.11 9.71
C PRO A 456 22.52 85.43 8.29
N GLY A 457 21.56 85.79 7.44
CA GLY A 457 21.85 86.30 6.11
C GLY A 457 22.44 87.71 6.18
N ASP A 458 23.72 87.84 5.85
CA ASP A 458 24.30 89.10 5.37
C ASP A 458 23.77 89.34 3.94
N GLY A 459 22.82 90.27 3.80
CA GLY A 459 22.21 90.62 2.52
C GLY A 459 21.70 92.06 2.51
N LYS A 460 22.61 92.98 2.18
CA LYS A 460 22.34 94.42 2.05
C LYS A 460 21.20 94.69 1.06
N ALA A 461 20.31 95.59 1.48
CA ALA A 461 19.27 96.20 0.67
C ALA A 461 19.83 97.07 -0.47
N PHE A 462 19.19 97.03 -1.64
CA PHE A 462 19.23 98.10 -2.62
C PHE A 462 17.83 98.37 -3.18
N PRO A 463 17.50 99.63 -3.51
CA PRO A 463 16.12 100.10 -3.60
C PRO A 463 15.49 99.89 -4.96
N ASN A 464 14.17 99.84 -4.86
CA ASN A 464 13.13 99.76 -5.87
C ASN A 464 13.16 100.98 -6.81
N ASP A 465 13.19 100.76 -8.13
CA ASP A 465 12.90 101.82 -9.11
C ASP A 465 11.71 101.44 -10.00
N ARG A 466 10.80 102.40 -10.13
CA ARG A 466 9.48 102.29 -10.77
C ARG A 466 9.56 102.65 -12.25
N ARG A 467 8.86 101.89 -13.11
CA ARG A 467 7.94 102.36 -14.19
C ARG A 467 7.37 101.12 -14.92
N SER A 468 6.06 100.88 -14.87
CA SER A 468 5.03 101.22 -15.90
C SER A 468 5.45 100.80 -17.31
N SER A 469 4.70 100.01 -18.08
CA SER A 469 3.26 100.08 -18.32
C SER A 469 2.82 98.92 -19.25
N ASP A 470 1.56 98.54 -19.11
CA ASP A 470 0.62 98.09 -20.14
C ASP A 470 0.78 96.74 -20.88
N ASN A 471 -0.25 95.92 -20.64
CA ASN A 471 -0.83 94.78 -21.37
C ASN A 471 -1.41 95.24 -22.75
N PRO A 472 -2.06 94.41 -23.63
CA PRO A 472 -2.34 92.95 -23.67
C PRO A 472 -2.23 92.39 -25.14
N PRO A 473 -3.09 91.48 -25.67
CA PRO A 473 -3.11 90.02 -25.49
C PRO A 473 -2.98 89.21 -26.82
N ASN A 474 -2.51 87.96 -26.74
CA ASN A 474 -3.12 86.76 -27.35
C ASN A 474 -2.34 85.49 -26.96
#